data_AF-A0A7C4H478-F1
#
_entry.id   AF-A0A7C4H478-F1
#
_cell.length_a   1.000
_cell.length_b   1.000
_cell.length_c   1.000
_cell.angle_alpha   90.00
_cell.angle_beta   90.00
_cell.angle_gamma   90.00
#
_symmetry.space_group_name_H-M   'P 1'
#
loop_
_entity.id
_entity.type
_entity.pdbx_description
1 polymer ?
#
loop_
_entity_poly.entity_id
_entity_poly.type
_entity_poly.pdbx_seq_one_letter_code
_entity_poly.pdbx_strand_id
1 'polypeptide(L)'
;MSRALGLVAALLALASGPVFGVETISLKEIRPGMVGYGLTVVRGTEISRFEVEVVDVLDEPGERNDFIVVRVFGEAIERSGGIAAGMSGSPVYFEGRLAGALSRAAAWSLDRTKPLGLVTPIEAMLKILAELDTEEIPTPKEGNLRALGIERIQLVAVPPEEIPEGTLVAWPLTAPLMVSGLSSRTLALLREGTDLRLQAHPLLELLPAFQGKLLGLRDLGFTHIYAAPAGGGS
;
A
#
# COMPACT_ATOMS: atom_id res chain seq x y z
N MET A 1 47.52 -6.89 19.83
CA MET A 1 46.07 -6.57 19.74
C MET A 1 45.77 -5.39 18.81
N SER A 2 46.72 -4.93 17.97
CA SER A 2 46.61 -3.70 17.17
C SER A 2 46.30 -3.91 15.68
N ARG A 3 46.25 -5.16 15.19
CA ARG A 3 45.93 -5.49 13.79
C ARG A 3 44.46 -5.81 13.52
N ALA A 4 43.74 -6.29 14.54
CA ALA A 4 42.31 -6.62 14.42
C ALA A 4 41.43 -5.36 14.33
N LEU A 5 41.85 -4.26 14.96
CA LEU A 5 41.09 -3.02 15.00
C LEU A 5 41.09 -2.28 13.65
N GLY A 6 42.19 -2.37 12.88
CA GLY A 6 42.30 -1.77 11.55
C GLY A 6 41.44 -2.46 10.49
N LEU A 7 41.18 -3.77 10.64
CA LEU A 7 40.37 -4.52 9.69
C LEU A 7 38.86 -4.23 9.85
N VAL A 8 38.41 -3.96 11.08
CA VAL A 8 37.01 -3.59 11.36
C VAL A 8 36.68 -2.19 10.84
N ALA A 9 37.61 -1.24 10.96
CA ALA A 9 37.43 0.11 10.42
C ALA A 9 37.42 0.14 8.88
N ALA A 10 38.21 -0.72 8.23
CA ALA A 10 38.21 -0.85 6.77
C ALA A 10 36.93 -1.50 6.22
N LEU A 11 36.33 -2.46 6.95
CA LEU A 11 35.05 -3.07 6.54
C LEU A 11 33.85 -2.12 6.73
N LEU A 12 33.86 -1.23 7.72
CA LEU A 12 32.79 -0.24 7.88
C LEU A 12 32.78 0.84 6.78
N ALA A 13 33.94 1.17 6.20
CA ALA A 13 34.04 2.16 5.13
C ALA A 13 33.52 1.66 3.77
N LEU A 14 33.39 0.34 3.57
CA LEU A 14 32.85 -0.27 2.36
C LEU A 14 31.31 -0.41 2.36
N ALA A 15 30.65 -0.11 3.48
CA ALA A 15 29.18 -0.15 3.58
C ALA A 15 28.50 1.18 3.18
N SER A 16 29.28 2.23 2.90
CA SER A 16 28.76 3.51 2.37
C SER A 16 28.74 3.49 0.85
N GLY A 17 28.01 2.54 0.26
CA GLY A 17 27.58 2.69 -1.13
C GLY A 17 26.61 3.88 -1.22
N PRO A 18 26.60 4.65 -2.34
CA PRO A 18 25.58 5.66 -2.53
C PRO A 18 24.21 5.00 -2.42
N VAL A 19 23.34 5.60 -1.61
CA VAL A 19 21.90 5.31 -1.68
C VAL A 19 21.49 5.68 -3.10
N PHE A 20 21.30 4.69 -3.96
CA PHE A 20 20.77 4.90 -5.31
C PHE A 20 19.32 5.37 -5.18
N GLY A 21 19.14 6.67 -4.96
CA GLY A 21 17.86 7.30 -5.22
C GLY A 21 17.54 7.12 -6.70
N VAL A 22 16.39 6.53 -7.02
CA VAL A 22 15.93 6.50 -8.41
C VAL A 22 15.72 7.94 -8.85
N GLU A 23 16.48 8.37 -9.86
CA GLU A 23 16.34 9.71 -10.40
C GLU A 23 14.95 9.87 -11.04
N THR A 24 14.23 10.92 -10.68
CA THR A 24 12.87 11.18 -11.19
C THR A 24 12.91 12.29 -12.23
N ILE A 25 12.00 12.23 -13.20
CA ILE A 25 11.73 13.31 -14.16
C ILE A 25 10.50 14.08 -13.74
N SER A 26 10.57 15.41 -13.75
CA SER A 26 9.43 16.23 -13.37
C SER A 26 8.37 16.26 -14.47
N LEU A 27 7.10 16.45 -14.10
CA LEU A 27 5.99 16.47 -15.07
C LEU A 27 6.17 17.59 -16.10
N LYS A 28 6.75 18.73 -15.69
CA LYS A 28 7.04 19.89 -16.55
C LYS A 28 8.11 19.62 -17.61
N GLU A 29 8.99 18.65 -17.37
CA GLU A 29 10.01 18.25 -18.33
C GLU A 29 9.41 17.38 -19.44
N ILE A 30 8.28 16.70 -19.19
CA ILE A 30 7.62 15.78 -20.12
C ILE A 30 6.79 16.56 -21.15
N ARG A 31 6.85 16.13 -22.41
CA ARG A 31 6.25 16.80 -23.57
C ARG A 31 5.77 15.76 -24.59
N PRO A 32 4.72 16.06 -25.36
CA PRO A 32 4.29 15.22 -26.49
C PRO A 32 5.46 14.87 -27.43
N GLY A 33 5.47 13.62 -27.90
CA GLY A 33 6.48 13.06 -28.80
C GLY A 33 7.72 12.49 -28.10
N MET A 34 7.86 12.65 -26.78
CA MET A 34 8.94 11.98 -26.05
C MET A 34 8.78 10.46 -26.09
N VAL A 35 9.88 9.75 -26.31
CA VAL A 35 9.91 8.29 -26.30
C VAL A 35 10.65 7.81 -25.07
N GLY A 36 10.10 6.78 -24.44
CA GLY A 36 10.63 6.18 -23.23
C GLY A 36 10.31 4.69 -23.20
N TYR A 37 10.45 4.08 -22.03
CA TYR A 37 10.14 2.67 -21.84
C TYR A 37 9.46 2.42 -20.51
N GLY A 38 8.72 1.33 -20.44
CA GLY A 38 8.21 0.79 -19.18
C GLY A 38 8.66 -0.64 -18.95
N LEU A 39 8.60 -1.06 -17.68
CA LEU A 39 8.91 -2.41 -17.25
C LEU A 39 7.65 -3.08 -16.70
N THR A 40 7.44 -4.33 -17.06
CA THR A 40 6.29 -5.12 -16.62
C THR A 40 6.68 -6.58 -16.46
N VAL A 41 5.75 -7.40 -15.95
CA VAL A 41 5.91 -8.86 -15.91
C VAL A 41 4.74 -9.48 -16.66
N VAL A 42 5.01 -10.05 -17.83
CA VAL A 42 3.97 -10.70 -18.66
C VAL A 42 3.75 -12.15 -18.22
N ARG A 43 4.80 -12.84 -17.74
CA ARG A 43 4.72 -14.24 -17.30
C ARG A 43 5.76 -14.55 -16.23
N GLY A 44 5.33 -15.25 -15.19
CA GLY A 44 6.21 -15.70 -14.11
C GLY A 44 6.76 -14.50 -13.33
N THR A 45 8.09 -14.35 -13.32
CA THR A 45 8.80 -13.26 -12.64
C THR A 45 9.79 -12.55 -13.58
N GLU A 46 9.71 -12.82 -14.88
CA GLU A 46 10.60 -12.23 -15.87
C GLU A 46 10.20 -10.79 -16.19
N ILE A 47 11.12 -9.85 -15.97
CA ILE A 47 10.91 -8.45 -16.30
C ILE A 47 10.98 -8.28 -17.82
N SER A 48 9.89 -7.81 -18.40
CA SER A 48 9.74 -7.49 -19.81
C SER A 48 9.69 -5.98 -20.01
N ARG A 49 10.37 -5.49 -21.05
CA ARG A 49 10.33 -4.08 -21.44
C ARG A 49 9.26 -3.84 -22.50
N PHE A 50 8.59 -2.70 -22.42
CA PHE A 50 7.76 -2.15 -23.49
C PHE A 50 8.16 -0.70 -23.77
N GLU A 51 7.87 -0.22 -24.96
CA GLU A 51 8.17 1.16 -25.36
C GLU A 51 6.94 2.03 -25.15
N VAL A 52 7.18 3.31 -24.86
CA VAL A 52 6.14 4.32 -24.68
C VAL A 52 6.45 5.58 -25.46
N GLU A 53 5.42 6.22 -26.00
CA GLU A 53 5.50 7.54 -26.63
C GLU A 53 4.48 8.46 -25.96
N VAL A 54 4.90 9.64 -25.54
CA VAL A 54 4.00 10.64 -24.94
C VAL A 54 3.09 11.20 -26.03
N VAL A 55 1.78 11.06 -25.83
CA VAL A 55 0.77 11.67 -26.69
C VAL A 55 0.39 13.03 -26.15
N ASP A 56 0.14 13.12 -24.85
CA ASP A 56 -0.21 14.39 -24.18
C ASP A 56 0.10 14.34 -22.69
N VAL A 57 0.08 15.50 -22.03
CA VAL A 57 0.21 15.65 -20.58
C VAL A 57 -1.00 16.40 -20.05
N LEU A 58 -1.78 15.74 -19.20
CA LEU A 58 -2.86 16.34 -18.44
C LEU A 58 -2.27 16.79 -17.09
N ASP A 59 -2.12 18.09 -16.94
CA ASP A 59 -1.64 18.74 -15.71
C ASP A 59 -2.78 19.62 -15.19
N GLU A 60 -3.50 19.13 -14.16
CA GLU A 60 -4.62 19.79 -13.51
C GLU A 60 -4.26 20.06 -12.03
N PRO A 61 -3.53 21.15 -11.76
CA PRO A 61 -3.01 21.45 -10.43
C PRO A 61 -4.14 21.52 -9.38
N GLY A 62 -4.09 20.63 -8.40
CA GLY A 62 -5.00 20.62 -7.24
C GLY A 62 -6.13 19.59 -7.31
N GLU A 63 -6.38 18.93 -8.44
CA GLU A 63 -7.50 17.99 -8.58
C GLU A 63 -7.11 16.50 -8.46
N ARG A 64 -5.83 16.17 -8.18
CA ARG A 64 -5.30 14.79 -8.16
C ARG A 64 -5.52 14.01 -9.47
N ASN A 65 -5.74 14.72 -10.58
CA ASN A 65 -6.06 14.16 -11.89
C ASN A 65 -4.93 14.29 -12.92
N ASP A 66 -3.69 14.47 -12.47
CA ASP A 66 -2.55 14.58 -13.38
C ASP A 66 -2.23 13.23 -14.04
N PHE A 67 -2.16 13.20 -15.36
CA PHE A 67 -1.82 11.99 -16.14
C PHE A 67 -0.91 12.31 -17.31
N ILE A 68 0.08 11.45 -17.55
CA ILE A 68 0.79 11.43 -18.82
C ILE A 68 0.05 10.43 -19.72
N VAL A 69 -0.49 10.92 -20.82
CA VAL A 69 -1.16 10.08 -21.83
C VAL A 69 -0.08 9.53 -22.74
N VAL A 70 0.07 8.21 -22.77
CA VAL A 70 1.10 7.54 -23.54
C VAL A 70 0.50 6.55 -24.53
N ARG A 71 1.13 6.40 -25.68
CA ARG A 71 0.95 5.26 -26.57
C ARG A 71 1.98 4.20 -26.20
N VAL A 72 1.54 3.00 -25.90
CA VAL A 72 2.43 1.89 -25.51
C VAL A 72 2.53 0.85 -26.61
N PHE A 73 3.70 0.25 -26.81
CA PHE A 73 3.91 -0.72 -27.88
C PHE A 73 5.11 -1.64 -27.59
N GLY A 74 5.30 -2.64 -28.44
CA GLY A 74 6.40 -3.62 -28.35
C GLY A 74 5.93 -5.02 -27.96
N GLU A 75 6.88 -5.96 -27.96
CA GLU A 75 6.58 -7.40 -27.85
C GLU A 75 5.78 -7.75 -26.58
N ALA A 76 6.10 -7.12 -25.44
CA ALA A 76 5.38 -7.35 -24.20
C ALA A 76 3.90 -6.94 -24.28
N ILE A 77 3.59 -5.85 -25.01
CA ILE A 77 2.22 -5.37 -25.23
C ILE A 77 1.48 -6.29 -26.18
N GLU A 78 2.13 -6.69 -27.28
CA GLU A 78 1.55 -7.60 -28.27
C GLU A 78 1.22 -8.97 -27.66
N ARG A 79 2.16 -9.54 -26.89
CA ARG A 79 1.97 -10.81 -26.17
C ARG A 79 0.86 -10.74 -25.12
N SER A 80 0.64 -9.56 -24.55
CA SER A 80 -0.43 -9.33 -23.56
C SER A 80 -1.78 -8.98 -24.21
N GLY A 81 -1.82 -8.77 -25.53
CA GLY A 81 -3.03 -8.35 -26.25
C GLY A 81 -3.43 -6.89 -26.00
N GLY A 82 -2.48 -6.04 -25.63
CA GLY A 82 -2.67 -4.65 -25.23
C GLY A 82 -2.23 -4.39 -23.78
N ILE A 83 -2.78 -3.35 -23.15
CA ILE A 83 -2.60 -3.10 -21.71
C ILE A 83 -3.53 -4.06 -20.95
N ALA A 84 -2.97 -5.16 -20.45
CA ALA A 84 -3.71 -6.20 -19.76
C ALA A 84 -3.88 -5.91 -18.25
N ALA A 85 -4.83 -6.61 -17.63
CA ALA A 85 -4.96 -6.62 -16.17
C ALA A 85 -3.67 -7.13 -15.52
N GLY A 86 -3.19 -6.42 -14.49
CA GLY A 86 -1.91 -6.71 -13.84
C GLY A 86 -0.72 -5.87 -14.32
N MET A 87 -0.87 -5.13 -15.43
CA MET A 87 0.14 -4.14 -15.86
C MET A 87 0.05 -2.80 -15.09
N SER A 88 -1.01 -2.62 -14.29
CA SER A 88 -1.12 -1.46 -13.39
C SER A 88 0.03 -1.48 -12.38
N GLY A 89 0.70 -0.35 -12.19
CA GLY A 89 1.89 -0.21 -11.36
C GLY A 89 3.22 -0.38 -12.11
N SER A 90 3.19 -0.74 -13.40
CA SER A 90 4.41 -0.81 -14.22
C SER A 90 5.16 0.52 -14.26
N PRO A 91 6.42 0.60 -13.83
CA PRO A 91 7.17 1.85 -13.85
C PRO A 91 7.49 2.26 -15.28
N VAL A 92 7.39 3.57 -15.55
CA VAL A 92 7.64 4.19 -16.85
C VAL A 92 8.76 5.22 -16.71
N TYR A 93 9.68 5.21 -17.66
CA TYR A 93 10.90 6.01 -17.67
C TYR A 93 11.02 6.82 -18.96
N PHE A 94 11.45 8.07 -18.82
CA PHE A 94 11.93 8.91 -19.91
C PHE A 94 13.35 9.35 -19.60
N GLU A 95 14.24 9.29 -20.58
CA GLU A 95 15.67 9.62 -20.39
C GLU A 95 16.35 8.82 -19.25
N GLY A 96 15.87 7.60 -18.96
CA GLY A 96 16.35 6.77 -17.86
C GLY A 96 15.88 7.19 -16.46
N ARG A 97 15.11 8.28 -16.36
CA ARG A 97 14.53 8.82 -15.12
C ARG A 97 13.10 8.34 -14.94
N LEU A 98 12.71 8.02 -13.71
CA LEU A 98 11.37 7.55 -13.37
C LEU A 98 10.35 8.67 -13.54
N ALA A 99 9.38 8.46 -14.43
CA ALA A 99 8.31 9.41 -14.69
C ALA A 99 7.03 9.10 -13.90
N GLY A 100 6.80 7.82 -13.59
CA GLY A 100 5.59 7.40 -12.92
C GLY A 100 5.27 5.93 -13.12
N ALA A 101 4.01 5.56 -12.90
CA ALA A 101 3.53 4.19 -13.09
C ALA A 101 2.33 4.15 -14.02
N LEU A 102 2.30 3.17 -14.93
CA LEU A 102 1.15 2.88 -15.78
C LEU A 102 -0.02 2.49 -14.87
N SER A 103 -1.13 3.23 -14.92
CA SER A 103 -2.27 3.01 -14.03
C SER A 103 -3.40 2.25 -14.72
N ARG A 104 -3.72 2.61 -15.97
CA ARG A 104 -4.83 2.02 -16.71
C ARG A 104 -4.73 2.24 -18.21
N ALA A 105 -5.40 1.38 -18.96
CA ALA A 105 -5.68 1.60 -20.37
C ALA A 105 -6.72 2.72 -20.53
N ALA A 106 -6.56 3.55 -21.56
CA ALA A 106 -7.62 4.43 -22.00
C ALA A 106 -8.71 3.58 -22.67
N ALA A 107 -9.87 3.47 -22.03
CA ALA A 107 -10.96 2.60 -22.45
C ALA A 107 -11.47 2.88 -23.89
N TRP A 108 -11.19 4.07 -24.41
CA TRP A 108 -11.56 4.52 -25.76
C TRP A 108 -10.51 4.20 -26.83
N SER A 109 -9.37 3.61 -26.47
CA SER A 109 -8.34 3.20 -27.43
C SER A 109 -8.75 1.94 -28.19
N LEU A 110 -9.00 2.08 -29.49
CA LEU A 110 -9.41 0.98 -30.38
C LEU A 110 -8.23 0.12 -30.87
N ASP A 111 -7.02 0.68 -30.91
CA ASP A 111 -5.81 -0.04 -31.34
C ASP A 111 -5.25 -0.86 -30.18
N ARG A 112 -5.24 -2.20 -30.33
CA ARG A 112 -4.68 -3.12 -29.33
C ARG A 112 -3.18 -3.33 -29.45
N THR A 113 -2.58 -2.99 -30.59
CA THR A 113 -1.13 -3.08 -30.81
C THR A 113 -0.41 -1.85 -30.31
N LYS A 114 -1.07 -0.69 -30.38
CA LYS A 114 -0.57 0.58 -29.85
C LYS A 114 -1.60 1.30 -28.98
N PRO A 115 -2.08 0.67 -27.89
CA PRO A 115 -3.13 1.25 -27.08
C PRO A 115 -2.64 2.51 -26.35
N LEU A 116 -3.58 3.39 -26.05
CA LEU A 116 -3.34 4.51 -25.17
C LEU A 116 -3.45 4.06 -23.71
N GLY A 117 -2.48 4.49 -22.91
CA GLY A 117 -2.40 4.27 -21.48
C GLY A 117 -2.31 5.59 -20.73
N LEU A 118 -2.69 5.56 -19.46
CA LEU A 118 -2.53 6.66 -18.53
C LEU A 118 -1.43 6.29 -17.53
N VAL A 119 -0.42 7.15 -17.42
CA VAL A 119 0.65 7.04 -16.43
C VAL A 119 0.38 8.05 -15.33
N THR A 120 0.31 7.59 -14.09
CA THR A 120 0.25 8.46 -12.91
C THR A 120 1.65 9.01 -12.64
N PRO A 121 1.87 10.33 -12.66
CA PRO A 121 3.19 10.92 -12.46
C PRO A 121 3.77 10.60 -11.09
N ILE A 122 5.09 10.41 -11.04
CA ILE A 122 5.81 10.12 -9.79
C ILE A 122 5.64 11.24 -8.76
N GLU A 123 5.58 12.49 -9.21
CA GLU A 123 5.34 13.65 -8.33
C GLU A 123 4.01 13.54 -7.57
N ALA A 124 2.95 13.09 -8.25
CA ALA A 124 1.64 12.90 -7.63
C ALA A 124 1.68 11.78 -6.57
N MET A 125 2.41 10.71 -6.86
CA MET A 125 2.60 9.60 -5.92
C MET A 125 3.41 10.03 -4.68
N LEU A 126 4.49 10.79 -4.87
CA LEU A 126 5.36 11.25 -3.79
C LEU A 126 4.66 12.23 -2.84
N LYS A 127 3.75 13.08 -3.35
CA LYS A 127 2.93 13.96 -2.52
C LYS A 127 2.07 13.19 -1.51
N ILE A 128 1.46 12.08 -1.94
CA ILE A 128 0.64 11.24 -1.06
C ILE A 128 1.49 10.61 0.04
N LEU A 129 2.70 10.12 -0.29
CA LEU A 129 3.58 9.53 0.71
C LEU A 129 3.94 10.52 1.82
N ALA A 130 4.18 11.78 1.47
CA ALA A 130 4.46 12.84 2.45
C ALA A 130 3.25 13.19 3.35
N GLU A 131 2.02 13.00 2.87
CA GLU A 131 0.80 13.21 3.69
C GLU A 131 0.60 12.07 4.71
N LEU A 132 0.93 10.83 4.36
CA LEU A 132 0.73 9.65 5.21
C LEU A 132 1.68 9.59 6.41
N ASP A 133 2.83 10.26 6.34
CA ASP A 133 3.79 10.33 7.44
C ASP A 133 3.28 11.22 8.60
N THR A 134 2.10 11.85 8.49
CA THR A 134 1.60 12.79 9.51
C THR A 134 0.06 12.77 9.65
N GLU A 135 -0.56 11.59 9.84
CA GLU A 135 -1.98 11.54 10.23
C GLU A 135 -2.18 11.47 11.74
N GLU A 136 -2.47 12.62 12.35
CA GLU A 136 -3.06 12.71 13.69
C GLU A 136 -4.60 12.65 13.57
N ILE A 137 -5.21 11.62 14.15
CA ILE A 137 -6.66 11.45 14.13
C ILE A 137 -7.23 11.93 15.48
N PRO A 138 -8.02 13.03 15.51
CA PRO A 138 -8.65 13.46 16.75
C PRO A 138 -9.68 12.43 17.23
N THR A 139 -9.76 12.22 18.55
CA THR A 139 -10.77 11.31 19.11
C THR A 139 -12.20 11.83 18.87
N PRO A 140 -13.17 10.96 18.53
CA PRO A 140 -14.58 11.33 18.51
C PRO A 140 -15.00 11.97 19.84
N LYS A 141 -15.82 13.02 19.79
CA LYS A 141 -16.22 13.80 20.99
C LYS A 141 -16.98 12.97 22.02
N GLU A 142 -17.60 11.87 21.61
CA GLU A 142 -18.32 10.94 22.48
C GLU A 142 -17.70 9.54 22.33
N GLY A 143 -17.18 8.98 23.43
CA GLY A 143 -16.62 7.64 23.42
C GLY A 143 -15.75 7.29 24.63
N ASN A 144 -15.60 6.00 24.88
CA ASN A 144 -14.87 5.42 26.02
C ASN A 144 -13.38 5.80 26.07
N LEU A 145 -12.78 6.23 24.96
CA LEU A 145 -11.36 6.54 24.88
C LEU A 145 -10.99 7.78 25.71
N ARG A 146 -11.82 8.83 25.72
CA ARG A 146 -11.60 10.01 26.58
C ARG A 146 -11.72 9.69 28.06
N ALA A 147 -12.61 8.77 28.43
CA ALA A 147 -12.73 8.30 29.82
C ALA A 147 -11.47 7.56 30.30
N LEU A 148 -10.64 7.06 29.37
CA LEU A 148 -9.33 6.47 29.64
C LEU A 148 -8.18 7.49 29.58
N GLY A 149 -8.49 8.79 29.46
CA GLY A 149 -7.49 9.86 29.35
C GLY A 149 -6.86 10.00 27.96
N ILE A 150 -7.42 9.35 26.93
CA ILE A 150 -6.92 9.43 25.55
C ILE A 150 -7.60 10.59 24.83
N GLU A 151 -6.82 11.58 24.42
CA GLU A 151 -7.25 12.79 23.73
C GLU A 151 -7.06 12.69 22.21
N ARG A 152 -6.04 11.95 21.76
CA ARG A 152 -5.70 11.79 20.33
C ARG A 152 -5.26 10.37 20.00
N ILE A 153 -5.42 10.00 18.73
CA ILE A 153 -4.90 8.75 18.17
C ILE A 153 -3.85 9.11 17.13
N GLN A 154 -2.67 8.51 17.24
CA GLN A 154 -1.58 8.71 16.28
C GLN A 154 -1.27 7.38 15.60
N LEU A 155 -1.36 7.37 14.27
CA LEU A 155 -0.95 6.23 13.47
C LEU A 155 0.49 6.49 13.01
N VAL A 156 1.40 5.61 13.40
CA VAL A 156 2.83 5.75 13.07
C VAL A 156 3.34 4.49 12.39
N ALA A 157 4.27 4.65 11.45
CA ALA A 157 4.88 3.52 10.74
C ALA A 157 5.84 2.70 11.62
N VAL A 158 6.48 3.35 12.60
CA VAL A 158 7.50 2.76 13.49
C VAL A 158 7.11 3.06 14.94
N PRO A 159 7.25 2.09 15.88
CA PRO A 159 6.98 2.33 17.29
C PRO A 159 7.84 3.48 17.82
N PRO A 160 7.25 4.51 18.45
CA PRO A 160 8.02 5.64 18.97
C PRO A 160 8.76 5.23 20.25
N GLU A 161 9.88 5.88 20.52
CA GLU A 161 10.64 5.67 21.77
C GLU A 161 9.86 6.20 23.00
N GLU A 162 9.06 7.25 22.79
CA GLU A 162 8.22 7.86 23.81
C GLU A 162 6.80 8.04 23.29
N ILE A 163 5.82 7.74 24.15
CA ILE A 163 4.39 7.92 23.84
C ILE A 163 3.95 9.25 24.48
N PRO A 164 3.48 10.24 23.71
CA PRO A 164 3.00 11.50 24.25
C PRO A 164 1.81 11.29 25.21
N GLU A 165 1.72 12.12 26.25
CA GLU A 165 0.59 12.07 27.19
C GLU A 165 -0.75 12.22 26.47
N GLY A 166 -1.74 11.47 26.93
CA GLY A 166 -3.08 11.45 26.34
C GLY A 166 -3.13 10.96 24.89
N THR A 167 -2.10 10.27 24.39
CA THR A 167 -2.05 9.79 23.01
C THR A 167 -2.08 8.27 22.96
N LEU A 168 -3.03 7.73 22.20
CA LEU A 168 -2.99 6.33 21.80
C LEU A 168 -2.20 6.24 20.49
N VAL A 169 -1.02 5.64 20.55
CA VAL A 169 -0.21 5.40 19.36
C VAL A 169 -0.49 3.97 18.86
N ALA A 170 -0.75 3.83 17.57
CA ALA A 170 -0.85 2.53 16.91
C ALA A 170 0.13 2.45 15.74
N TRP A 171 0.77 1.30 15.60
CA TRP A 171 1.69 1.00 14.50
C TRP A 171 1.41 -0.39 13.94
N PRO A 172 1.71 -0.64 12.65
CA PRO A 172 1.49 -1.93 12.04
C PRO A 172 2.43 -3.00 12.63
N LEU A 173 1.87 -4.15 13.01
CA LEU A 173 2.63 -5.35 13.37
C LEU A 173 2.85 -6.19 12.10
N THR A 174 4.10 -6.42 11.74
CA THR A 174 4.47 -7.31 10.62
C THR A 174 4.61 -8.78 11.05
N ALA A 175 4.61 -9.06 12.35
CA ALA A 175 4.72 -10.42 12.89
C ALA A 175 3.36 -11.14 12.91
N PRO A 176 3.32 -12.46 12.59
CA PRO A 176 2.10 -13.24 12.73
C PRO A 176 1.67 -13.36 14.20
N LEU A 177 0.41 -13.03 14.49
CA LEU A 177 -0.20 -13.23 15.80
C LEU A 177 -0.71 -14.67 15.92
N MET A 178 -0.19 -15.43 16.90
CA MET A 178 -0.61 -16.80 17.18
C MET A 178 -1.35 -16.87 18.52
N VAL A 179 -2.54 -17.50 18.51
CA VAL A 179 -3.34 -17.74 19.72
C VAL A 179 -3.72 -19.21 19.77
N SER A 180 -3.55 -19.85 20.92
CA SER A 180 -3.92 -21.26 21.15
C SER A 180 -5.05 -21.36 22.19
N GLY A 181 -5.74 -22.52 22.23
CA GLY A 181 -6.80 -22.77 23.21
C GLY A 181 -8.19 -22.24 22.83
N LEU A 182 -8.37 -21.71 21.61
CA LEU A 182 -9.69 -21.32 21.11
C LEU A 182 -10.47 -22.55 20.63
N SER A 183 -11.72 -22.68 21.08
CA SER A 183 -12.64 -23.67 20.51
C SER A 183 -13.02 -23.28 19.08
N SER A 184 -13.45 -24.25 18.25
CA SER A 184 -13.94 -23.98 16.89
C SER A 184 -15.09 -22.96 16.87
N ARG A 185 -15.94 -22.99 17.90
CA ARG A 185 -17.05 -22.04 18.07
C ARG A 185 -16.55 -20.64 18.41
N THR A 186 -15.62 -20.53 19.36
CA THR A 186 -15.02 -19.25 19.75
C THR A 186 -14.25 -18.63 18.59
N LEU A 187 -13.51 -19.44 17.83
CA LEU A 187 -12.81 -19.00 16.64
C LEU A 187 -13.78 -18.48 15.56
N ALA A 188 -14.88 -19.19 15.30
CA ALA A 188 -15.89 -18.74 14.35
C ALA A 188 -16.53 -17.40 14.78
N LEU A 189 -16.83 -17.25 16.07
CA LEU A 189 -17.35 -16.01 16.63
C LEU A 189 -16.33 -14.86 16.52
N LEU A 190 -15.06 -15.09 16.82
CA LEU A 190 -14.01 -14.07 16.65
C LEU A 190 -13.80 -13.70 15.19
N ARG A 191 -13.88 -14.67 14.28
CA ARG A 191 -13.64 -14.46 12.85
C ARG A 191 -14.76 -13.66 12.19
N GLU A 192 -16.01 -14.07 12.40
CA GLU A 192 -17.19 -13.51 11.69
C GLU A 192 -17.97 -12.49 12.53
N GLY A 193 -17.67 -12.38 13.83
CA GLY A 193 -18.45 -11.58 14.78
C GLY A 193 -19.73 -12.31 15.21
N THR A 194 -20.57 -11.61 15.97
CA THR A 194 -21.88 -12.14 16.35
C THR A 194 -22.91 -11.03 16.51
N ASP A 195 -24.15 -11.32 16.14
CA ASP A 195 -25.26 -10.43 16.44
C ASP A 195 -25.72 -10.71 17.88
N LEU A 196 -25.50 -9.73 18.75
CA LEU A 196 -25.89 -9.79 20.14
C LEU A 196 -27.42 -9.79 20.28
N ARG A 197 -28.16 -9.28 19.29
CA ARG A 197 -29.64 -9.27 19.32
C ARG A 197 -30.26 -10.65 19.14
N LEU A 198 -29.50 -11.62 18.61
CA LEU A 198 -29.95 -13.01 18.46
C LEU A 198 -29.73 -13.85 19.74
N GLN A 199 -29.06 -13.29 20.75
CA GLN A 199 -28.91 -13.92 22.04
C GLN A 199 -29.96 -13.35 22.99
N ALA A 200 -30.93 -14.18 23.41
CA ALA A 200 -31.92 -13.78 24.40
C ALA A 200 -31.26 -13.66 25.79
N HIS A 201 -30.63 -12.51 26.05
CA HIS A 201 -29.97 -12.24 27.32
C HIS A 201 -30.38 -10.86 27.87
N PRO A 202 -30.86 -10.76 29.13
CA PRO A 202 -31.45 -9.54 29.68
C PRO A 202 -30.47 -8.35 29.75
N LEU A 203 -29.16 -8.60 29.81
CA LEU A 203 -28.15 -7.53 29.76
C LEU A 203 -28.03 -6.86 28.38
N LEU A 204 -28.48 -7.51 27.31
CA LEU A 204 -28.37 -6.99 25.94
C LEU A 204 -29.47 -5.98 25.62
N GLU A 205 -30.54 -5.94 26.43
CA GLU A 205 -31.59 -4.90 26.38
C GLU A 205 -31.08 -3.53 26.86
N LEU A 206 -29.97 -3.51 27.60
CA LEU A 206 -29.34 -2.28 28.11
C LEU A 206 -28.32 -1.68 27.14
N LEU A 207 -28.00 -2.37 26.04
CA LEU A 207 -27.03 -1.87 25.07
C LEU A 207 -27.69 -0.83 24.13
N PRO A 208 -26.97 0.25 23.76
CA PRO A 208 -27.47 1.25 22.82
C PRO A 208 -27.87 0.62 21.48
N ALA A 209 -28.91 1.16 20.83
CA ALA A 209 -29.48 0.61 19.60
C ALA A 209 -28.47 0.44 18.44
N PHE A 210 -27.34 1.15 18.45
CA PHE A 210 -26.29 1.03 17.44
C PHE A 210 -25.26 -0.10 17.70
N GLN A 211 -25.26 -0.74 18.88
CA GLN A 211 -24.30 -1.78 19.30
C GLN A 211 -24.87 -3.21 19.21
N GLY A 212 -25.73 -3.48 18.23
CA GLY A 212 -26.36 -4.81 18.07
C GLY A 212 -25.41 -5.90 17.60
N LYS A 213 -24.32 -5.56 16.90
CA LYS A 213 -23.37 -6.52 16.34
C LYS A 213 -22.01 -6.35 16.99
N LEU A 214 -21.46 -7.43 17.53
CA LEU A 214 -20.04 -7.52 17.84
C LEU A 214 -19.29 -7.83 16.54
N LEU A 215 -18.42 -6.90 16.13
CA LEU A 215 -17.64 -7.04 14.90
C LEU A 215 -16.66 -8.21 15.00
N GLY A 216 -16.53 -8.97 13.91
CA GLY A 216 -15.51 -9.99 13.77
C GLY A 216 -14.19 -9.42 13.28
N LEU A 217 -13.12 -10.21 13.38
CA LEU A 217 -11.80 -9.86 12.83
C LEU A 217 -11.89 -9.57 11.31
N ARG A 218 -12.77 -10.26 10.57
CA ARG A 218 -12.99 -9.97 9.15
C ARG A 218 -13.59 -8.58 8.90
N ASP A 219 -14.54 -8.16 9.75
CA ASP A 219 -15.13 -6.82 9.67
C ASP A 219 -14.08 -5.73 9.96
N LEU A 220 -13.03 -6.07 10.73
CA LEU A 220 -11.90 -5.20 11.05
C LEU A 220 -10.76 -5.27 10.02
N GLY A 221 -10.96 -5.95 8.88
CA GLY A 221 -10.00 -5.99 7.78
C GLY A 221 -8.94 -7.10 7.87
N PHE A 222 -9.03 -8.03 8.84
CA PHE A 222 -8.14 -9.18 8.88
C PHE A 222 -8.56 -10.22 7.81
N THR A 223 -7.74 -10.34 6.75
CA THR A 223 -8.01 -11.24 5.61
C THR A 223 -7.37 -12.62 5.77
N HIS A 224 -6.31 -12.74 6.56
CA HIS A 224 -5.50 -13.95 6.73
C HIS A 224 -5.63 -14.52 8.15
N ILE A 225 -6.70 -15.29 8.39
CA ILE A 225 -6.95 -15.97 9.67
C ILE A 225 -6.82 -17.47 9.45
N TYR A 226 -5.69 -18.04 9.85
CA TYR A 226 -5.40 -19.48 9.71
C TYR A 226 -5.58 -20.19 11.04
N ALA A 227 -6.32 -21.30 11.03
CA ALA A 227 -6.37 -22.22 12.15
C ALA A 227 -5.36 -23.35 11.91
N ALA A 228 -4.40 -23.52 12.82
CA ALA A 228 -3.59 -24.73 12.81
C ALA A 228 -4.47 -25.92 13.22
N PRO A 229 -4.34 -27.10 12.57
CA PRO A 229 -5.06 -28.29 13.00
C PRO A 229 -4.68 -28.59 14.45
N ALA A 230 -5.67 -28.95 15.28
CA ALA A 230 -5.39 -29.44 16.62
C ALA A 230 -4.43 -30.63 16.48
N GLY A 231 -3.23 -30.52 17.04
CA GLY A 231 -2.28 -31.62 17.04
C GLY A 231 -2.97 -32.84 17.62
N GLY A 232 -3.14 -33.88 16.81
CA GLY A 232 -3.63 -35.17 17.24
C GLY A 232 -2.62 -35.75 18.22
N GLY A 233 -2.78 -35.44 19.50
CA GLY A 233 -2.14 -36.17 20.58
C GLY A 233 -2.74 -37.56 20.61
N SER A 234 -1.92 -38.55 20.29
CA SER A 234 -2.10 -39.96 20.64
C SER A 234 -2.26 -40.14 22.14
#